data_AF-A0A8H7LJ46-F1
#
_entry.id   AF-A0A8H7LJ46-F1
#
_cell.length_a   1.000
_cell.length_b   1.000
_cell.length_c   1.000
_cell.angle_alpha   90.00
_cell.angle_beta   90.00
_cell.angle_gamma   90.00
#
_symmetry.space_group_name_H-M   'P 1'
#
loop_
_entity.id
_entity.type
_entity.pdbx_description
1 polymer ?
#
loop_
_entity_poly.entity_id
_entity_poly.type
_entity_poly.pdbx_seq_one_letter_code
_entity_poly.pdbx_strand_id
1 'polypeptide(L)'
;MSAQRRMTGTALGGALGDAIGLFTEFLSRSYAIELYGPTPSFSLQSPLPEPHSPSLVGIKPDRHRSMFEPSGWTDDTDHSILILLSFLASNGTCLDPHDFALRLKFWVANGLRCLDRLPLGLGRTVGNVVRDKDFEKDPVGTAVKLSEKRSQRQKSDELVCRYWEGTNRYVAANGALMRTAIIGALLFQDSDGTNGVDRAMNGALQLAATTHPDPRCLVSCTIVTGLVAAIMRNEIHSLQDFDRIVQQGTDFVQNYKDHPLKPGAYAPERLSEDQLNDLRKHIYAGSLDELELDSRQHIGYTFKCLGAGTWALRKVLNTPESNKSGIFERCITEITMQGGDADTNATVAGSLLGAYLTDTGLPDDWVRHLRHGPWLAENMQCAGSLLGFGGDYDPSSDPDVLIDGGKGAFTPEELNRRYDELMCEVGKRVNDGLPLPGSHGSGSKGGKSEKDGCIMC
;
A
#
# COMPACT_ATOMS: atom_id res chain seq x y z
N MET A 1 15.20 -11.14 19.22
CA MET A 1 14.93 -9.83 18.58
C MET A 1 13.70 -9.24 19.23
N SER A 2 13.67 -7.95 19.57
CA SER A 2 12.48 -7.34 20.20
C SER A 2 11.36 -7.13 19.18
N ALA A 3 10.11 -7.28 19.62
CA ALA A 3 8.93 -7.04 18.77
C ALA A 3 8.92 -5.62 18.18
N GLN A 4 9.39 -4.63 18.94
CA GLN A 4 9.56 -3.25 18.47
C GLN A 4 10.36 -3.13 17.17
N ARG A 5 11.48 -3.85 17.07
CA ARG A 5 12.33 -3.82 15.88
C ARG A 5 11.66 -4.46 14.66
N ARG A 6 10.86 -5.51 14.91
CA ARG A 6 10.04 -6.13 13.87
C ARG A 6 8.93 -5.18 13.41
N MET A 7 8.28 -4.46 14.33
CA MET A 7 7.27 -3.44 14.02
C MET A 7 7.82 -2.33 13.13
N THR A 8 8.95 -1.72 13.53
CA THR A 8 9.63 -0.70 12.72
C THR A 8 10.08 -1.28 11.38
N GLY A 9 10.60 -2.52 11.38
CA GLY A 9 10.97 -3.24 10.16
C GLY A 9 9.81 -3.44 9.19
N THR A 10 8.62 -3.81 9.67
CA THR A 10 7.41 -3.96 8.83
C THR A 10 7.06 -2.65 8.12
N ALA A 11 7.00 -1.54 8.87
CA ALA A 11 6.58 -0.25 8.32
C ALA A 11 7.63 0.32 7.35
N LEU A 12 8.90 0.36 7.75
CA LEU A 12 9.98 0.84 6.89
C LEU A 12 10.19 -0.08 5.70
N GLY A 13 10.08 -1.40 5.88
CA GLY A 13 10.20 -2.37 4.80
C GLY A 13 9.13 -2.16 3.73
N GLY A 14 7.87 -1.92 4.14
CA GLY A 14 6.79 -1.56 3.22
C GLY A 14 7.07 -0.27 2.48
N ALA A 15 7.44 0.80 3.21
CA ALA A 15 7.75 2.11 2.62
C ALA A 15 8.95 2.11 1.67
N LEU A 16 9.96 1.29 1.95
CA LEU A 16 11.08 1.07 1.04
C LEU A 16 10.67 0.29 -0.21
N GLY A 17 9.83 -0.73 -0.04
CA GLY A 17 9.26 -1.48 -1.15
C GLY A 17 8.48 -0.57 -2.09
N ASP A 18 7.59 0.25 -1.54
CA ASP A 18 6.83 1.29 -2.24
C ASP A 18 7.75 2.24 -3.05
N ALA A 19 8.66 2.92 -2.35
CA ALA A 19 9.55 3.91 -2.96
C ALA A 19 10.46 3.35 -4.07
N ILE A 20 10.93 2.10 -3.91
CA ILE A 20 11.75 1.43 -4.93
C ILE A 20 10.88 0.85 -6.06
N GLY A 21 9.72 0.28 -5.75
CA GLY A 21 8.79 -0.25 -6.73
C GLY A 21 8.26 0.82 -7.70
N LEU A 22 8.12 2.06 -7.24
CA LEU A 22 7.78 3.22 -8.09
C LEU A 22 8.73 3.39 -9.30
N PHE A 23 9.97 2.90 -9.23
CA PHE A 23 10.95 3.04 -10.33
C PHE A 23 10.46 2.40 -11.64
N THR A 24 9.64 1.35 -11.53
CA THR A 24 9.19 0.53 -12.66
C THR A 24 7.68 0.33 -12.71
N GLU A 25 6.92 1.01 -11.84
CA GLU A 25 5.46 1.00 -11.87
C GLU A 25 4.94 1.36 -13.28
N PHE A 26 3.98 0.56 -13.73
CA PHE A 26 3.36 0.54 -15.06
C PHE A 26 4.30 0.25 -16.25
N LEU A 27 5.57 -0.05 -16.02
CA LEU A 27 6.46 -0.52 -17.09
C LEU A 27 6.22 -2.00 -17.38
N SER A 28 6.48 -2.43 -18.62
CA SER A 28 6.73 -3.86 -18.86
C SER A 28 8.11 -4.23 -18.33
N ARG A 29 8.29 -5.50 -17.98
CA ARG A 29 9.59 -6.04 -17.58
C ARG A 29 10.68 -5.75 -18.62
N SER A 30 10.36 -5.92 -19.89
CA SER A 30 11.29 -5.66 -21.00
C SER A 30 11.77 -4.21 -21.02
N TYR A 31 10.88 -3.25 -20.73
CA TYR A 31 11.22 -1.84 -20.74
C TYR A 31 11.94 -1.41 -19.46
N ALA A 32 11.61 -2.02 -18.31
CA ALA A 32 12.39 -1.85 -17.08
C ALA A 32 13.87 -2.27 -17.28
N ILE A 33 14.11 -3.40 -17.95
CA ILE A 33 15.47 -3.88 -18.29
C ILE A 33 16.19 -2.93 -19.26
N GLU A 34 15.49 -2.38 -20.26
CA GLU A 34 16.06 -1.39 -21.16
C GLU A 34 16.48 -0.12 -20.41
N LEU A 35 15.67 0.32 -19.45
CA LEU A 35 15.84 1.59 -18.76
C LEU A 35 16.88 1.55 -17.63
N TYR A 36 16.95 0.44 -16.90
CA TYR A 36 17.79 0.29 -15.70
C TYR A 36 18.89 -0.77 -15.85
N GLY A 37 18.89 -1.53 -16.95
CA GLY A 37 19.75 -2.70 -17.12
C GLY A 37 19.17 -3.97 -16.47
N PRO A 38 19.81 -5.14 -16.68
CA PRO A 38 19.29 -6.42 -16.21
C PRO A 38 19.45 -6.66 -14.71
N THR A 39 20.42 -5.99 -14.06
CA THR A 39 20.75 -6.16 -12.64
C THR A 39 21.12 -4.81 -12.01
N PRO A 40 20.16 -3.88 -11.88
CA PRO A 40 20.43 -2.58 -11.28
C PRO A 40 20.69 -2.68 -9.77
N SER A 41 21.42 -1.70 -9.25
CA SER A 41 21.46 -1.37 -7.83
C SER A 41 20.70 -0.05 -7.65
N PHE A 42 19.46 -0.12 -7.15
CA PHE A 42 18.65 1.08 -6.97
C PHE A 42 19.17 1.97 -5.83
N SER A 43 19.06 3.27 -6.00
CA SER A 43 19.39 4.26 -4.96
C SER A 43 18.28 5.28 -4.78
N LEU A 44 17.90 5.50 -3.53
CA LEU A 44 17.04 6.62 -3.12
C LEU A 44 17.83 7.92 -2.93
N GLN A 45 19.16 7.91 -3.03
CA GLN A 45 19.95 9.15 -2.94
C GLN A 45 19.78 9.98 -4.23
N SER A 46 19.45 11.27 -4.08
CA SER A 46 19.34 12.21 -5.19
C SER A 46 20.00 13.56 -4.84
N PRO A 47 21.00 14.05 -5.61
CA PRO A 47 21.62 13.38 -6.75
C PRO A 47 22.47 12.16 -6.31
N LEU A 48 22.77 11.26 -7.26
CA LEU A 48 23.66 10.11 -7.01
C LEU A 48 25.07 10.57 -6.58
N PRO A 49 25.78 9.78 -5.75
CA PRO A 49 27.13 10.10 -5.33
C PRO A 49 28.11 10.04 -6.52
N GLU A 50 29.09 10.94 -6.59
CA GLU A 50 30.12 10.93 -7.63
C GLU A 50 31.51 10.68 -7.02
N PRO A 51 32.29 9.69 -7.51
CA PRO A 51 31.97 8.72 -8.57
C PRO A 51 31.11 7.54 -8.08
N HIS A 52 30.34 6.90 -8.96
CA HIS A 52 29.60 5.66 -8.67
C HIS A 52 29.73 4.60 -9.78
N SER A 53 29.35 3.35 -9.47
CA SER A 53 29.25 2.27 -10.46
C SER A 53 28.15 2.55 -11.49
N PRO A 54 28.31 2.22 -12.77
CA PRO A 54 27.24 2.34 -13.78
C PRO A 54 25.96 1.56 -13.45
N SER A 55 26.06 0.54 -12.59
CA SER A 55 24.90 -0.23 -12.11
C SER A 55 24.10 0.49 -11.02
N LEU A 56 24.67 1.50 -10.35
CA LEU A 56 23.97 2.30 -9.35
C LEU A 56 23.07 3.30 -10.07
N VAL A 57 21.76 3.14 -9.91
CA VAL A 57 20.77 3.92 -10.68
C VAL A 57 19.79 4.61 -9.75
N GLY A 58 19.53 5.89 -10.04
CA GLY A 58 18.42 6.65 -9.45
C GLY A 58 17.16 6.53 -10.31
N ILE A 59 16.05 7.04 -9.78
CA ILE A 59 14.77 7.00 -10.47
C ILE A 59 14.84 7.73 -11.81
N LYS A 60 14.31 7.11 -12.87
CA LYS A 60 14.24 7.74 -14.20
C LYS A 60 12.92 8.51 -14.32
N PRO A 61 12.98 9.84 -14.53
CA PRO A 61 11.79 10.67 -14.54
C PRO A 61 10.94 10.39 -15.78
N ASP A 62 9.64 10.24 -15.55
CA ASP A 62 8.60 10.39 -16.56
C ASP A 62 7.39 11.11 -15.94
N ARG A 63 6.28 11.27 -16.67
CA ARG A 63 5.11 11.96 -16.14
C ARG A 63 4.59 11.32 -14.85
N HIS A 64 4.60 9.99 -14.75
CA HIS A 64 4.05 9.25 -13.62
C HIS A 64 4.96 9.36 -12.39
N ARG A 65 6.21 8.91 -12.51
CA ARG A 65 7.19 8.90 -11.41
C ARG A 65 7.49 10.30 -10.90
N SER A 66 7.41 11.32 -11.77
CA SER A 66 7.68 12.70 -11.38
C SER A 66 6.55 13.34 -10.56
N MET A 67 5.36 12.72 -10.46
CA MET A 67 4.28 13.21 -9.59
C MET A 67 4.62 13.07 -8.10
N PHE A 68 5.45 12.09 -7.74
CA PHE A 68 5.74 11.78 -6.35
C PHE A 68 6.94 12.57 -5.84
N GLU A 69 7.06 12.68 -4.52
CA GLU A 69 8.23 13.30 -3.90
C GLU A 69 9.48 12.45 -4.19
N PRO A 70 10.62 13.08 -4.55
CA PRO A 70 11.88 12.35 -4.70
C PRO A 70 12.19 11.54 -3.43
N SER A 71 12.57 10.28 -3.63
CA SER A 71 12.90 9.35 -2.54
C SER A 71 11.73 9.06 -1.59
N GLY A 72 10.52 9.45 -1.95
CA GLY A 72 9.29 9.18 -1.22
C GLY A 72 8.53 7.98 -1.77
N TRP A 73 7.38 7.74 -1.14
CA TRP A 73 6.47 6.63 -1.39
C TRP A 73 5.16 7.11 -2.05
N THR A 74 4.25 6.19 -2.38
CA THR A 74 2.94 6.43 -3.02
C THR A 74 1.78 6.32 -2.02
N ASP A 75 0.56 6.03 -2.50
CA ASP A 75 -0.62 5.85 -1.66
C ASP A 75 -0.62 4.55 -0.85
N ASP A 76 0.19 3.56 -1.23
CA ASP A 76 0.45 2.33 -0.50
C ASP A 76 0.86 2.60 0.96
N THR A 77 1.93 3.38 1.12
CA THR A 77 2.44 3.76 2.43
C THR A 77 1.56 4.80 3.12
N ASP A 78 1.03 5.79 2.38
CA ASP A 78 0.12 6.78 2.96
C ASP A 78 -1.10 6.09 3.59
N HIS A 79 -1.74 5.14 2.91
CA HIS A 79 -2.89 4.42 3.45
C HIS A 79 -2.52 3.48 4.62
N SER A 80 -1.31 2.93 4.63
CA SER A 80 -0.77 2.19 5.79
C SER A 80 -0.60 3.10 7.01
N ILE A 81 -0.13 4.34 6.79
CA ILE A 81 -0.01 5.36 7.83
C ILE A 81 -1.38 5.74 8.39
N LEU A 82 -2.44 5.84 7.58
CA LEU A 82 -3.79 6.10 8.10
C LEU A 82 -4.25 5.05 9.12
N ILE A 83 -3.86 3.78 8.92
CA ILE A 83 -4.14 2.69 9.86
C ILE A 83 -3.31 2.85 11.14
N LEU A 84 -2.02 3.19 11.02
CA LEU A 84 -1.17 3.49 12.16
C LEU A 84 -1.73 4.65 13.00
N LEU A 85 -2.08 5.76 12.36
CA LEU A 85 -2.64 6.94 13.04
C LEU A 85 -3.99 6.65 13.69
N SER A 86 -4.83 5.80 13.07
CA SER A 86 -6.07 5.30 13.68
C SER A 86 -5.80 4.52 14.98
N PHE A 87 -4.79 3.63 14.95
CA PHE A 87 -4.36 2.88 16.13
C PHE A 87 -3.79 3.77 17.23
N LEU A 88 -2.96 4.77 16.88
CA LEU A 88 -2.42 5.72 17.84
C LEU A 88 -3.54 6.56 18.47
N ALA A 89 -4.48 7.06 17.66
CA ALA A 89 -5.61 7.85 18.14
C ALA A 89 -6.54 7.05 19.08
N SER A 90 -6.60 5.73 18.94
CA SER A 90 -7.34 4.84 19.86
C SER A 90 -6.57 4.49 21.13
N ASN A 91 -5.43 5.14 21.38
CA ASN A 91 -4.51 4.82 22.47
C ASN A 91 -4.03 3.36 22.44
N GLY A 92 -3.89 2.80 21.23
CA GLY A 92 -3.42 1.43 20.98
C GLY A 92 -4.42 0.34 21.37
N THR A 93 -5.67 0.69 21.66
CA THR A 93 -6.67 -0.26 22.17
C THR A 93 -7.40 -1.01 21.06
N CYS A 94 -7.63 -0.37 19.90
CA CYS A 94 -8.37 -0.98 18.79
C CYS A 94 -7.98 -0.38 17.43
N LEU A 95 -8.41 -1.07 16.37
CA LEU A 95 -8.48 -0.54 15.01
C LEU A 95 -9.96 -0.53 14.61
N ASP A 96 -10.53 0.67 14.46
CA ASP A 96 -11.92 0.85 14.04
C ASP A 96 -11.97 1.04 12.51
N PRO A 97 -12.61 0.13 11.76
CA PRO A 97 -12.81 0.28 10.32
C PRO A 97 -13.52 1.58 9.92
N HIS A 98 -14.40 2.12 10.78
CA HIS A 98 -15.10 3.36 10.51
C HIS A 98 -14.18 4.57 10.63
N ASP A 99 -13.37 4.67 11.69
CA ASP A 99 -12.35 5.72 11.83
C ASP A 99 -11.37 5.71 10.66
N PHE A 100 -10.88 4.52 10.27
CA PHE A 100 -10.06 4.37 9.07
C PHE A 100 -10.77 4.89 7.82
N ALA A 101 -12.05 4.56 7.61
CA ALA A 101 -12.80 5.03 6.46
C ALA A 101 -12.91 6.57 6.43
N LEU A 102 -13.13 7.22 7.58
CA LEU A 102 -13.17 8.69 7.66
C LEU A 102 -11.80 9.31 7.33
N ARG A 103 -10.71 8.72 7.84
CA ARG A 103 -9.33 9.12 7.49
C ARG A 103 -9.05 8.96 6.00
N LEU A 104 -9.47 7.84 5.41
CA LEU A 104 -9.29 7.57 3.99
C LEU A 104 -10.08 8.56 3.13
N LYS A 105 -11.33 8.87 3.51
CA LYS A 105 -12.12 9.89 2.81
C LYS A 105 -11.49 11.27 2.89
N PHE A 106 -10.98 11.63 4.06
CA PHE A 106 -10.26 12.88 4.23
C PHE A 106 -8.99 12.92 3.38
N TRP A 107 -8.20 11.84 3.36
CA TRP A 107 -7.02 11.70 2.50
C TRP A 107 -7.40 11.86 1.03
N VAL A 108 -8.46 11.21 0.52
CA VAL A 108 -8.89 11.36 -0.89
C VAL A 108 -9.16 12.81 -1.29
N ALA A 109 -9.56 13.66 -0.33
CA ALA A 109 -9.80 15.08 -0.56
C ALA A 109 -8.60 16.00 -0.28
N ASN A 110 -7.68 15.61 0.61
CA ASN A 110 -6.68 16.51 1.19
C ASN A 110 -5.24 15.96 1.19
N GLY A 111 -5.04 14.70 0.81
CA GLY A 111 -3.79 13.96 1.00
C GLY A 111 -3.45 13.71 2.47
N LEU A 112 -2.21 13.30 2.73
CA LEU A 112 -1.72 12.98 4.08
C LEU A 112 -1.24 14.25 4.78
N ARG A 113 -2.13 14.91 5.52
CA ARG A 113 -1.90 16.25 6.10
C ARG A 113 -0.77 16.31 7.14
N CYS A 114 -0.59 15.29 7.99
CA CYS A 114 0.51 15.27 8.96
C CYS A 114 1.88 15.44 8.28
N LEU A 115 2.05 14.90 7.07
CA LEU A 115 3.25 15.06 6.24
C LEU A 115 3.12 16.11 5.13
N ASP A 116 1.97 16.80 5.04
CA ASP A 116 1.68 17.84 4.04
C ASP A 116 1.72 17.35 2.58
N ARG A 117 1.42 16.06 2.36
CA ARG A 117 1.45 15.40 1.04
C ARG A 117 0.10 15.50 0.32
N LEU A 118 0.13 15.57 -1.01
CA LEU A 118 -1.07 15.58 -1.86
C LEU A 118 -1.64 14.16 -2.06
N PRO A 119 -2.95 14.01 -2.37
CA PRO A 119 -3.56 12.70 -2.62
C PRO A 119 -3.27 12.19 -4.03
N LEU A 120 -2.07 11.65 -4.21
CA LEU A 120 -1.57 11.09 -5.47
C LEU A 120 -1.64 9.56 -5.42
N GLY A 121 -1.54 8.88 -6.57
CA GLY A 121 -1.55 7.41 -6.65
C GLY A 121 -2.93 6.75 -6.52
N LEU A 122 -3.97 7.47 -6.07
CA LEU A 122 -5.29 6.93 -5.77
C LEU A 122 -5.85 5.95 -6.83
N GLY A 123 -5.92 4.68 -6.43
CA GLY A 123 -6.50 3.60 -7.25
C GLY A 123 -7.99 3.80 -7.58
N ARG A 124 -8.40 3.29 -8.74
CA ARG A 124 -9.77 3.44 -9.28
C ARG A 124 -10.84 2.90 -8.33
N THR A 125 -10.60 1.77 -7.67
CA THR A 125 -11.57 1.17 -6.74
C THR A 125 -11.82 2.06 -5.53
N VAL A 126 -10.75 2.48 -4.85
CA VAL A 126 -10.84 3.39 -3.71
C VAL A 126 -11.51 4.70 -4.15
N GLY A 127 -11.09 5.28 -5.27
CA GLY A 127 -11.63 6.55 -5.75
C GLY A 127 -13.11 6.52 -6.14
N ASN A 128 -13.67 5.37 -6.52
CA ASN A 128 -15.10 5.22 -6.81
C ASN A 128 -15.92 4.97 -5.54
N VAL A 129 -15.41 4.17 -4.62
CA VAL A 129 -16.12 3.83 -3.37
C VAL A 129 -16.11 5.01 -2.40
N VAL A 130 -14.95 5.59 -2.15
CA VAL A 130 -14.75 6.61 -1.10
C VAL A 130 -15.44 7.94 -1.42
N ARG A 131 -15.59 8.26 -2.71
CA ARG A 131 -16.28 9.48 -3.17
C ARG A 131 -17.81 9.37 -3.13
N ASP A 132 -18.37 8.20 -2.83
CA ASP A 132 -19.81 8.09 -2.62
C ASP A 132 -20.21 8.94 -1.39
N LYS A 133 -21.34 9.62 -1.51
CA LYS A 133 -21.89 10.48 -0.45
C LYS A 133 -22.23 9.71 0.82
N ASP A 134 -22.56 8.42 0.70
CA ASP A 134 -22.98 7.59 1.83
C ASP A 134 -21.80 6.82 2.45
N PHE A 135 -20.58 6.96 1.90
CA PHE A 135 -19.38 6.29 2.39
C PHE A 135 -19.08 6.57 3.87
N GLU A 136 -19.26 7.81 4.33
CA GLU A 136 -19.05 8.14 5.75
C GLU A 136 -20.06 7.45 6.67
N LYS A 137 -21.24 7.09 6.18
CA LYS A 137 -22.29 6.47 6.99
C LYS A 137 -22.17 4.97 6.98
N ASP A 138 -21.86 4.40 5.82
CA ASP A 138 -21.78 2.96 5.61
C ASP A 138 -20.67 2.64 4.59
N PRO A 139 -19.38 2.62 5.03
CA PRO A 139 -18.24 2.38 4.14
C PRO A 139 -18.33 1.01 3.46
N VAL A 140 -18.59 -0.04 4.25
CA VAL A 140 -18.71 -1.42 3.77
C VAL A 140 -19.91 -1.56 2.84
N GLY A 141 -21.07 -1.04 3.23
CA GLY A 141 -22.25 -1.07 2.37
C GLY A 141 -22.07 -0.28 1.08
N THR A 142 -21.28 0.79 1.07
CA THR A 142 -20.91 1.49 -0.17
C THR A 142 -20.04 0.61 -1.08
N ALA A 143 -19.09 -0.14 -0.50
CA ALA A 143 -18.19 -1.01 -1.24
C ALA A 143 -18.89 -2.28 -1.80
N VAL A 144 -19.74 -2.92 -0.98
CA VAL A 144 -20.49 -4.15 -1.30
C VAL A 144 -21.74 -3.84 -2.13
N LYS A 145 -22.55 -2.93 -1.58
CA LYS A 145 -23.93 -2.53 -1.86
C LYS A 145 -25.02 -3.58 -1.62
N LEU A 146 -25.29 -3.88 -0.34
CA LEU A 146 -26.54 -4.51 0.13
C LEU A 146 -27.73 -3.57 -0.09
N SER A 147 -28.82 -4.06 -0.68
CA SER A 147 -30.06 -3.29 -0.82
C SER A 147 -30.92 -3.40 0.44
N GLU A 148 -31.30 -2.28 1.05
CA GLU A 148 -32.65 -2.18 1.59
C GLU A 148 -33.56 -1.67 0.49
N LYS A 149 -34.67 -2.39 0.24
CA LYS A 149 -35.70 -1.98 -0.71
C LYS A 149 -36.16 -0.57 -0.34
N ARG A 150 -35.89 0.43 -1.18
CA ARG A 150 -36.63 1.68 -1.12
C ARG A 150 -38.10 1.35 -1.31
N SER A 151 -38.89 1.54 -0.26
CA SER A 151 -40.34 1.43 -0.29
C SER A 151 -40.91 2.18 -1.49
N GLN A 152 -41.88 1.53 -2.12
CA GLN A 152 -42.62 1.93 -3.29
C GLN A 152 -42.99 3.43 -3.29
N ARG A 153 -42.39 4.18 -4.22
CA ARG A 153 -43.00 5.24 -5.06
C ARG A 153 -41.94 6.27 -5.45
N GLN A 154 -41.21 5.98 -6.51
CA GLN A 154 -41.07 6.94 -7.62
C GLN A 154 -40.44 6.24 -8.81
N LYS A 155 -41.23 6.15 -9.88
CA LYS A 155 -40.80 5.84 -11.23
C LYS A 155 -39.87 6.95 -11.71
N SER A 156 -38.58 6.65 -11.77
CA SER A 156 -37.73 6.93 -12.93
C SER A 156 -36.54 5.99 -12.81
N ASP A 157 -36.43 5.11 -13.79
CA ASP A 157 -35.42 4.06 -13.88
C ASP A 157 -34.05 4.70 -14.11
N GLU A 158 -33.30 4.92 -13.03
CA GLU A 158 -31.87 5.15 -13.11
C GLU A 158 -31.16 3.99 -12.42
N LEU A 159 -30.35 3.27 -13.20
CA LEU A 159 -29.60 2.10 -12.79
C LEU A 159 -28.60 2.55 -11.70
N VAL A 160 -28.95 2.39 -10.42
CA VAL A 160 -28.01 2.65 -9.33
C VAL A 160 -26.95 1.55 -9.36
N CYS A 161 -25.87 1.79 -10.10
CA CYS A 161 -24.73 0.89 -10.17
C CYS A 161 -24.06 0.80 -8.79
N ARG A 162 -23.79 -0.45 -8.45
CA ARG A 162 -23.23 -1.01 -7.21
C ARG A 162 -21.73 -1.16 -7.45
N TYR A 163 -20.81 -0.91 -6.50
CA TYR A 163 -19.39 -0.98 -6.86
C TYR A 163 -18.95 -2.43 -7.08
N TRP A 164 -18.74 -3.23 -6.04
CA TRP A 164 -18.29 -4.61 -6.23
C TRP A 164 -19.34 -5.47 -6.96
N GLU A 165 -20.59 -5.50 -6.46
CA GLU A 165 -21.64 -6.28 -7.13
C GLU A 165 -21.98 -5.79 -8.54
N GLY A 166 -21.91 -4.48 -8.79
CA GLY A 166 -22.23 -3.92 -10.12
C GLY A 166 -21.09 -4.06 -11.11
N THR A 167 -19.89 -4.41 -10.66
CA THR A 167 -18.82 -4.94 -11.52
C THR A 167 -19.01 -6.44 -11.81
N ASN A 168 -20.18 -7.01 -11.49
CA ASN A 168 -20.42 -8.45 -11.51
C ASN A 168 -19.41 -9.23 -10.66
N ARG A 169 -18.94 -8.63 -9.56
CA ARG A 169 -17.96 -9.22 -8.64
C ARG A 169 -16.64 -9.58 -9.32
N TYR A 170 -16.33 -8.93 -10.45
CA TYR A 170 -15.10 -9.19 -11.20
C TYR A 170 -13.89 -8.51 -10.57
N VAL A 171 -14.06 -7.32 -9.98
CA VAL A 171 -12.97 -6.51 -9.43
C VAL A 171 -12.39 -7.14 -8.16
N ALA A 172 -11.16 -7.66 -8.25
CA ALA A 172 -10.32 -8.12 -7.13
C ALA A 172 -8.97 -7.39 -7.14
N ALA A 173 -9.03 -6.08 -6.94
CA ALA A 173 -7.85 -5.24 -6.86
C ALA A 173 -7.08 -5.45 -5.54
N ASN A 174 -5.77 -5.24 -5.57
CA ASN A 174 -4.85 -5.30 -4.42
C ASN A 174 -4.86 -4.05 -3.52
N GLY A 175 -5.67 -3.04 -3.81
CA GLY A 175 -5.62 -1.75 -3.10
C GLY A 175 -5.84 -1.84 -1.58
N ALA A 176 -6.52 -2.87 -1.08
CA ALA A 176 -6.57 -3.14 0.37
C ALA A 176 -5.39 -3.97 0.89
N LEU A 177 -4.85 -4.89 0.09
CA LEU A 177 -3.70 -5.71 0.44
C LEU A 177 -2.46 -4.85 0.72
N MET A 178 -2.23 -3.83 -0.11
CA MET A 178 -1.05 -2.96 -0.04
C MET A 178 -0.85 -2.28 1.32
N ARG A 179 -1.92 -2.11 2.10
CA ARG A 179 -1.93 -1.38 3.36
C ARG A 179 -2.17 -2.21 4.63
N THR A 180 -2.50 -3.49 4.50
CA THR A 180 -2.96 -4.29 5.65
C THR A 180 -1.85 -5.00 6.42
N ALA A 181 -0.63 -5.07 5.88
CA ALA A 181 0.50 -5.73 6.56
C ALA A 181 0.79 -5.11 7.95
N ILE A 182 0.70 -3.78 8.08
CA ILE A 182 0.94 -3.06 9.34
C ILE A 182 0.00 -3.48 10.46
N ILE A 183 -1.23 -3.93 10.15
CA ILE A 183 -2.20 -4.42 11.14
C ILE A 183 -1.63 -5.61 11.92
N GLY A 184 -0.85 -6.46 11.25
CA GLY A 184 -0.19 -7.60 11.89
C GLY A 184 0.86 -7.17 12.90
N ALA A 185 1.51 -6.03 12.67
CA ALA A 185 2.46 -5.44 13.61
C ALA A 185 1.78 -4.75 14.80
N LEU A 186 0.51 -4.34 14.67
CA LEU A 186 -0.23 -3.60 15.69
C LEU A 186 -1.13 -4.49 16.58
N LEU A 187 -1.66 -5.59 16.03
CA LEU A 187 -2.67 -6.42 16.72
C LEU A 187 -2.20 -7.84 17.07
N PHE A 188 -0.90 -8.13 17.02
CA PHE A 188 -0.36 -9.49 17.24
C PHE A 188 -0.44 -10.02 18.68
N GLN A 189 -0.71 -9.17 19.68
CA GLN A 189 -0.88 -9.61 21.07
C GLN A 189 -2.27 -10.21 21.28
N ASP A 190 -2.33 -11.26 22.10
CA ASP A 190 -3.59 -11.87 22.53
C ASP A 190 -4.42 -10.85 23.32
N SER A 191 -5.73 -10.81 23.07
CA SER A 191 -6.66 -9.91 23.79
C SER A 191 -8.04 -10.56 23.83
N ASP A 192 -8.76 -10.38 24.93
CA ASP A 192 -10.16 -10.81 25.09
C ASP A 192 -10.38 -12.30 24.72
N GLY A 193 -9.41 -13.16 25.08
CA GLY A 193 -9.45 -14.59 24.80
C GLY A 193 -9.27 -14.97 23.32
N THR A 194 -8.95 -14.00 22.45
CA THR A 194 -8.67 -14.22 21.03
C THR A 194 -7.16 -14.27 20.79
N ASN A 195 -6.71 -15.26 20.02
CA ASN A 195 -5.31 -15.34 19.59
C ASN A 195 -4.94 -14.11 18.72
N GLY A 196 -3.75 -13.56 18.93
CA GLY A 196 -3.30 -12.34 18.26
C GLY A 196 -3.21 -12.45 16.73
N VAL A 197 -2.94 -13.64 16.17
CA VAL A 197 -2.99 -13.87 14.71
C VAL A 197 -4.42 -13.72 14.20
N ASP A 198 -5.40 -14.38 14.83
CA ASP A 198 -6.82 -14.28 14.45
C ASP A 198 -7.37 -12.86 14.65
N ARG A 199 -6.95 -12.18 15.73
CA ARG A 199 -7.30 -10.78 15.99
C ARG A 199 -6.80 -9.86 14.87
N ALA A 200 -5.55 -10.05 14.44
CA ALA A 200 -4.97 -9.28 13.34
C ALA A 200 -5.65 -9.58 12.00
N MET A 201 -5.89 -10.87 11.68
CA MET A 201 -6.65 -11.29 10.49
C MET A 201 -8.04 -10.66 10.45
N ASN A 202 -8.75 -10.66 11.58
CA ASN A 202 -10.06 -10.03 11.69
C ASN A 202 -9.99 -8.51 11.45
N GLY A 203 -9.01 -7.83 12.05
CA GLY A 203 -8.81 -6.39 11.85
C GLY A 203 -8.56 -6.05 10.39
N ALA A 204 -7.69 -6.80 9.71
CA ALA A 204 -7.42 -6.62 8.29
C ALA A 204 -8.64 -6.88 7.41
N LEU A 205 -9.41 -7.94 7.68
CA LEU A 205 -10.62 -8.25 6.93
C LEU A 205 -11.65 -7.14 7.04
N GLN A 206 -11.95 -6.69 8.26
CA GLN A 206 -12.97 -5.65 8.50
C GLN A 206 -12.55 -4.30 7.89
N LEU A 207 -11.27 -3.94 8.02
CA LEU A 207 -10.75 -2.70 7.45
C LEU A 207 -10.67 -2.76 5.92
N ALA A 208 -10.26 -3.89 5.33
CA ALA A 208 -10.22 -4.08 3.88
C ALA A 208 -11.62 -4.00 3.26
N ALA A 209 -12.63 -4.59 3.92
CA ALA A 209 -14.02 -4.62 3.45
C ALA A 209 -14.65 -3.23 3.28
N THR A 210 -14.11 -2.19 3.93
CA THR A 210 -14.55 -0.79 3.73
C THR A 210 -14.39 -0.32 2.28
N THR A 211 -13.54 -0.96 1.47
CA THR A 211 -13.30 -0.58 0.06
C THR A 211 -13.25 -1.77 -0.90
N HIS A 212 -12.78 -2.94 -0.42
CA HIS A 212 -12.55 -4.13 -1.23
C HIS A 212 -13.20 -5.35 -0.54
N PRO A 213 -14.52 -5.54 -0.69
CA PRO A 213 -15.22 -6.66 -0.07
C PRO A 213 -15.04 -8.00 -0.82
N ASP A 214 -14.33 -8.00 -1.95
CA ASP A 214 -14.10 -9.21 -2.74
C ASP A 214 -13.33 -10.26 -1.91
N PRO A 215 -13.82 -11.50 -1.80
CA PRO A 215 -13.20 -12.51 -0.94
C PRO A 215 -11.77 -12.89 -1.36
N ARG A 216 -11.39 -12.69 -2.64
CA ARG A 216 -10.00 -12.86 -3.10
C ARG A 216 -9.08 -11.80 -2.50
N CYS A 217 -9.54 -10.56 -2.41
CA CYS A 217 -8.78 -9.48 -1.77
C CYS A 217 -8.71 -9.70 -0.25
N LEU A 218 -9.83 -10.05 0.37
CA LEU A 218 -9.90 -10.29 1.82
C LEU A 218 -9.00 -11.44 2.27
N VAL A 219 -8.98 -12.57 1.56
CA VAL A 219 -8.07 -13.68 1.91
C VAL A 219 -6.60 -13.32 1.71
N SER A 220 -6.29 -12.46 0.74
CA SER A 220 -4.92 -11.95 0.58
C SER A 220 -4.51 -11.12 1.80
N CYS A 221 -5.41 -10.24 2.27
CA CYS A 221 -5.18 -9.41 3.44
C CYS A 221 -5.00 -10.26 4.70
N THR A 222 -5.88 -11.24 4.95
CA THR A 222 -5.77 -12.12 6.13
C THR A 222 -4.47 -12.91 6.13
N ILE A 223 -4.03 -13.44 4.98
CA ILE A 223 -2.77 -14.17 4.88
C ILE A 223 -1.57 -13.26 5.18
N VAL A 224 -1.44 -12.11 4.50
CA VAL A 224 -0.28 -11.22 4.71
C VAL A 224 -0.24 -10.69 6.14
N THR A 225 -1.36 -10.20 6.66
CA THR A 225 -1.46 -9.71 8.04
C THR A 225 -1.18 -10.82 9.06
N GLY A 226 -1.70 -12.02 8.82
CA GLY A 226 -1.47 -13.20 9.67
C GLY A 226 0.00 -13.60 9.71
N LEU A 227 0.68 -13.59 8.56
CA LEU A 227 2.12 -13.84 8.46
C LEU A 227 2.92 -12.81 9.25
N VAL A 228 2.61 -11.52 9.12
CA VAL A 228 3.27 -10.46 9.91
C VAL A 228 3.03 -10.67 11.41
N ALA A 229 1.79 -10.94 11.84
CA ALA A 229 1.46 -11.18 13.24
C ALA A 229 2.21 -12.40 13.81
N ALA A 230 2.24 -13.51 13.08
CA ALA A 230 2.99 -14.71 13.46
C ALA A 230 4.51 -14.45 13.53
N ILE A 231 5.05 -13.60 12.64
CA ILE A 231 6.46 -13.15 12.72
C ILE A 231 6.71 -12.32 13.98
N MET A 232 5.83 -11.38 14.34
CA MET A 232 5.94 -10.59 15.58
C MET A 232 5.99 -11.50 16.82
N ARG A 233 5.18 -12.56 16.79
CA ARG A 233 5.07 -13.57 17.85
C ARG A 233 6.18 -14.63 17.79
N ASN A 234 7.09 -14.52 16.82
CA ASN A 234 8.19 -15.46 16.61
C ASN A 234 7.68 -16.92 16.41
N GLU A 235 6.65 -17.08 15.57
CA GLU A 235 6.01 -18.36 15.26
C GLU A 235 6.33 -18.89 13.85
N ILE A 236 7.15 -18.17 13.07
CA ILE A 236 7.57 -18.56 11.72
C ILE A 236 9.08 -18.76 11.67
N HIS A 237 9.51 -20.01 11.51
CA HIS A 237 10.92 -20.41 11.39
C HIS A 237 11.22 -21.26 10.17
N SER A 238 10.19 -21.79 9.52
CA SER A 238 10.29 -22.73 8.41
C SER A 238 9.18 -22.50 7.38
N LEU A 239 9.28 -23.17 6.23
CA LEU A 239 8.18 -23.21 5.27
C LEU A 239 6.93 -23.91 5.83
N GLN A 240 7.08 -24.85 6.76
CA GLN A 240 5.94 -25.54 7.37
C GLN A 240 5.13 -24.58 8.25
N ASP A 241 5.81 -23.67 8.97
CA ASP A 241 5.14 -22.62 9.74
C ASP A 241 4.43 -21.61 8.82
N PHE A 242 5.08 -21.25 7.72
CA PHE A 242 4.49 -20.42 6.67
C PHE A 242 3.20 -21.06 6.12
N ASP A 243 3.26 -22.34 5.74
CA ASP A 243 2.12 -23.07 5.19
C ASP A 243 0.96 -23.14 6.21
N ARG A 244 1.27 -23.34 7.50
CA ARG A 244 0.29 -23.32 8.58
C ARG A 244 -0.44 -21.99 8.67
N ILE A 245 0.27 -20.87 8.62
CA ILE A 245 -0.34 -19.53 8.71
C ILE A 245 -1.12 -19.19 7.43
N VAL A 246 -0.63 -19.58 6.25
CA VAL A 246 -1.38 -19.46 4.98
C VAL A 246 -2.69 -20.23 5.04
N GLN A 247 -2.66 -21.47 5.54
CA GLN A 247 -3.84 -22.30 5.71
C GLN A 247 -4.81 -21.66 6.71
N GLN A 248 -4.30 -21.19 7.86
CA GLN A 248 -5.10 -20.48 8.86
C GLN A 248 -5.78 -19.24 8.27
N GLY A 249 -5.07 -18.40 7.52
CA GLY A 249 -5.63 -17.20 6.89
C GLY A 249 -6.68 -17.51 5.81
N THR A 250 -6.51 -18.64 5.10
CA THR A 250 -7.49 -19.15 4.13
C THR A 250 -8.75 -19.65 4.83
N ASP A 251 -8.58 -20.50 5.85
CA ASP A 251 -9.66 -21.05 6.65
C ASP A 251 -10.43 -19.97 7.41
N PHE A 252 -9.73 -18.90 7.81
CA PHE A 252 -10.34 -17.75 8.48
C PHE A 252 -11.44 -17.10 7.62
N VAL A 253 -11.20 -16.93 6.32
CA VAL A 253 -12.21 -16.39 5.38
C VAL A 253 -13.27 -17.44 5.04
N GLN A 254 -12.87 -18.69 4.80
CA GLN A 254 -13.79 -19.78 4.45
C GLN A 254 -14.80 -20.07 5.57
N ASN A 255 -14.36 -20.03 6.82
CA ASN A 255 -15.16 -20.38 7.99
C ASN A 255 -15.64 -19.14 8.78
N TYR A 256 -15.48 -17.93 8.21
CA TYR A 256 -15.79 -16.69 8.93
C TYR A 256 -17.23 -16.62 9.45
N LYS A 257 -18.18 -17.26 8.75
CA LYS A 257 -19.59 -17.32 9.17
C LYS A 257 -19.81 -18.03 10.52
N ASP A 258 -18.86 -18.88 10.92
CA ASP A 258 -18.89 -19.62 12.18
C ASP A 258 -18.20 -18.85 13.31
N HIS A 259 -17.56 -17.71 12.99
CA HIS A 259 -16.92 -16.83 13.97
C HIS A 259 -17.99 -16.01 14.71
N PRO A 260 -17.85 -15.77 16.03
CA PRO A 260 -18.73 -14.84 16.74
C PRO A 260 -18.58 -13.43 16.14
N LEU A 261 -19.60 -13.01 15.39
CA LEU A 261 -19.64 -11.70 14.73
C LEU A 261 -20.00 -10.62 15.77
N LYS A 262 -19.18 -9.57 15.84
CA LYS A 262 -19.61 -8.33 16.49
C LYS A 262 -20.75 -7.70 15.68
N PRO A 263 -21.76 -7.08 16.32
CA PRO A 263 -22.77 -6.32 15.59
C PRO A 263 -22.11 -5.31 14.63
N GLY A 264 -22.52 -5.31 13.35
CA GLY A 264 -21.96 -4.45 12.32
C GLY A 264 -20.70 -4.99 11.62
N ALA A 265 -20.16 -6.15 12.02
CA ALA A 265 -19.05 -6.78 11.32
C ALA A 265 -19.49 -7.29 9.93
N TYR A 266 -18.63 -7.07 8.93
CA TYR A 266 -18.82 -7.63 7.59
C TYR A 266 -18.52 -9.13 7.58
N ALA A 267 -19.41 -9.94 7.01
CA ALA A 267 -19.16 -11.35 6.77
C ALA A 267 -18.84 -11.57 5.28
N PRO A 268 -17.63 -12.05 4.93
CA PRO A 268 -17.24 -12.26 3.54
C PRO A 268 -17.96 -13.46 2.93
N GLU A 269 -18.03 -13.48 1.61
CA GLU A 269 -18.36 -14.69 0.86
C GLU A 269 -17.20 -15.70 0.91
N ARG A 270 -17.51 -16.98 0.74
CA ARG A 270 -16.49 -18.01 0.56
C ARG A 270 -15.92 -17.91 -0.85
N LEU A 271 -14.62 -18.17 -0.99
CA LEU A 271 -14.02 -18.38 -2.30
C LEU A 271 -14.54 -19.68 -2.93
N SER A 272 -14.74 -19.68 -4.24
CA SER A 272 -15.02 -20.90 -5.01
C SER A 272 -13.80 -21.80 -5.11
N GLU A 273 -13.98 -23.05 -5.52
CA GLU A 273 -12.87 -24.00 -5.72
C GLU A 273 -11.85 -23.48 -6.76
N ASP A 274 -12.31 -22.88 -7.86
CA ASP A 274 -11.43 -22.27 -8.86
C ASP A 274 -10.61 -21.12 -8.28
N GLN A 275 -11.21 -20.29 -7.42
CA GLN A 275 -10.52 -19.21 -6.74
C GLN A 275 -9.52 -19.71 -5.69
N LEU A 276 -9.82 -20.83 -5.01
CA LEU A 276 -8.88 -21.48 -4.08
C LEU A 276 -7.69 -22.10 -4.83
N ASN A 277 -7.92 -22.69 -6.00
CA ASN A 277 -6.86 -23.19 -6.87
C ASN A 277 -5.99 -22.04 -7.40
N ASP A 278 -6.61 -20.93 -7.80
CA ASP A 278 -5.89 -19.73 -8.24
C ASP A 278 -5.06 -19.09 -7.12
N LEU A 279 -5.62 -19.03 -5.90
CA LEU A 279 -4.91 -18.60 -4.69
C LEU A 279 -3.65 -19.45 -4.45
N ARG A 280 -3.81 -20.78 -4.46
CA ARG A 280 -2.69 -21.73 -4.25
C ARG A 280 -1.62 -21.58 -5.33
N LYS A 281 -2.02 -21.44 -6.59
CA LYS A 281 -1.10 -21.23 -7.72
C LYS A 281 -0.19 -20.02 -7.48
N HIS A 282 -0.76 -18.90 -7.03
CA HIS A 282 0.01 -17.67 -6.84
C HIS A 282 0.89 -17.68 -5.58
N ILE A 283 0.39 -18.19 -4.45
CA ILE A 283 1.18 -18.29 -3.19
C ILE A 283 2.44 -19.14 -3.39
N TYR A 284 2.29 -20.24 -4.14
CA TYR A 284 3.35 -21.24 -4.31
C TYR A 284 4.12 -21.12 -5.62
N ALA A 285 3.97 -20.02 -6.36
CA ALA A 285 4.75 -19.76 -7.56
C ALA A 285 6.26 -20.00 -7.32
N GLY A 286 6.88 -20.75 -8.22
CA GLY A 286 8.31 -21.12 -8.12
C GLY A 286 9.24 -19.96 -8.47
N SER A 287 8.76 -19.06 -9.33
CA SER A 287 9.47 -17.91 -9.87
C SER A 287 8.54 -16.71 -10.01
N LEU A 288 9.11 -15.50 -10.11
CA LEU A 288 8.33 -14.29 -10.39
C LEU A 288 7.73 -14.30 -11.81
N ASP A 289 8.38 -15.00 -12.76
CA ASP A 289 7.90 -15.16 -14.14
C ASP A 289 6.51 -15.83 -14.18
N GLU A 290 6.25 -16.80 -13.30
CA GLU A 290 4.95 -17.49 -13.20
C GLU A 290 3.79 -16.58 -12.74
N LEU A 291 4.11 -15.45 -12.10
CA LEU A 291 3.11 -14.48 -11.63
C LEU A 291 2.68 -13.49 -12.71
N GLU A 292 3.46 -13.36 -13.78
CA GLU A 292 3.19 -12.44 -14.91
C GLU A 292 2.84 -11.02 -14.42
N LEU A 293 3.68 -10.43 -13.55
CA LEU A 293 3.34 -9.19 -12.81
C LEU A 293 3.07 -7.98 -13.72
N ASP A 294 3.65 -7.92 -14.93
CA ASP A 294 3.41 -6.86 -15.91
C ASP A 294 2.27 -7.14 -16.92
N SER A 295 1.49 -8.21 -16.69
CA SER A 295 0.33 -8.52 -17.54
C SER A 295 -0.74 -7.42 -17.44
N ARG A 296 -0.86 -6.63 -18.52
CA ARG A 296 -1.71 -5.43 -18.60
C ARG A 296 -3.18 -5.66 -18.23
N GLN A 297 -3.72 -6.86 -18.44
CA GLN A 297 -5.13 -7.15 -18.16
C GLN A 297 -5.41 -7.33 -16.66
N HIS A 298 -4.38 -7.65 -15.88
CA HIS A 298 -4.51 -8.06 -14.48
C HIS A 298 -3.43 -7.46 -13.58
N ILE A 299 -2.92 -6.27 -13.94
CA ILE A 299 -1.79 -5.61 -13.27
C ILE A 299 -2.00 -5.49 -11.75
N GLY A 300 -3.15 -4.99 -11.31
CA GLY A 300 -3.51 -4.86 -9.90
C GLY A 300 -4.25 -6.06 -9.29
N TYR A 301 -4.11 -7.27 -9.85
CA TYR A 301 -4.82 -8.44 -9.30
C TYR A 301 -4.23 -8.87 -7.96
N THR A 302 -5.07 -8.97 -6.93
CA THR A 302 -4.66 -9.23 -5.54
C THR A 302 -3.80 -10.49 -5.35
N PHE A 303 -4.05 -11.58 -6.09
CA PHE A 303 -3.24 -12.80 -5.94
C PHE A 303 -1.84 -12.67 -6.54
N LYS A 304 -1.64 -11.82 -7.56
CA LYS A 304 -0.29 -11.53 -8.08
C LYS A 304 0.56 -10.81 -7.05
N CYS A 305 -0.01 -9.80 -6.40
CA CYS A 305 0.65 -9.09 -5.31
C CYS A 305 0.91 -9.99 -4.09
N LEU A 306 -0.07 -10.79 -3.67
CA LEU A 306 0.13 -11.82 -2.64
C LEU A 306 1.26 -12.78 -3.03
N GLY A 307 1.30 -13.22 -4.29
CA GLY A 307 2.33 -14.09 -4.84
C GLY A 307 3.73 -13.48 -4.75
N ALA A 308 3.89 -12.20 -5.10
CA ALA A 308 5.16 -11.49 -4.98
C ALA A 308 5.63 -11.41 -3.51
N GLY A 309 4.73 -11.06 -2.58
CA GLY A 309 5.04 -11.00 -1.16
C GLY A 309 5.40 -12.36 -0.54
N THR A 310 4.62 -13.39 -0.87
CA THR A 310 4.86 -14.76 -0.38
C THR A 310 6.11 -15.39 -1.00
N TRP A 311 6.41 -15.10 -2.27
CA TRP A 311 7.67 -15.47 -2.90
C TRP A 311 8.86 -14.90 -2.11
N ALA A 312 8.83 -13.60 -1.78
CA ALA A 312 9.90 -12.96 -1.03
C ALA A 312 10.09 -13.56 0.38
N LEU A 313 8.99 -13.80 1.10
CA LEU A 313 9.05 -14.43 2.43
C LEU A 313 9.59 -15.87 2.35
N ARG A 314 9.14 -16.67 1.39
CA ARG A 314 9.64 -18.03 1.17
C ARG A 314 11.12 -18.02 0.79
N LYS A 315 11.59 -17.03 0.02
CA LYS A 315 13.02 -16.87 -0.30
C LYS A 315 13.86 -16.61 0.94
N VAL A 316 13.44 -15.73 1.85
CA VAL A 316 14.21 -15.47 3.08
C VAL A 316 14.16 -16.64 4.06
N LEU A 317 13.04 -17.36 4.15
CA LEU A 317 12.92 -18.57 4.99
C LEU A 317 13.83 -19.72 4.52
N ASN A 318 14.02 -19.87 3.20
CA ASN A 318 14.91 -20.87 2.62
C ASN A 318 16.38 -20.45 2.59
N THR A 319 16.69 -19.19 2.90
CA THR A 319 18.06 -18.69 2.84
C THR A 319 18.78 -18.97 4.17
N PRO A 320 19.93 -19.66 4.15
CA PRO A 320 20.74 -19.86 5.35
C PRO A 320 21.15 -18.54 5.99
N GLU A 321 21.27 -18.51 7.32
CA GLU A 321 21.58 -17.27 8.07
C GLU A 321 22.83 -16.55 7.55
N SER A 322 23.87 -17.29 7.13
CA SER A 322 25.10 -16.76 6.56
C SER A 322 24.90 -15.94 5.28
N ASN A 323 23.77 -16.13 4.58
CA ASN A 323 23.47 -15.54 3.27
C ASN A 323 22.26 -14.60 3.31
N LYS A 324 21.69 -14.33 4.50
CA LYS A 324 20.56 -13.41 4.66
C LYS A 324 20.94 -11.94 4.49
N SER A 325 22.22 -11.59 4.63
CA SER A 325 22.69 -10.23 4.34
C SER A 325 22.33 -9.83 2.90
N GLY A 326 21.75 -8.64 2.73
CA GLY A 326 21.29 -8.11 1.45
C GLY A 326 20.09 -8.81 0.82
N ILE A 327 19.44 -9.76 1.50
CA ILE A 327 18.28 -10.46 0.90
C ILE A 327 17.07 -9.55 0.70
N PHE A 328 16.90 -8.55 1.57
CA PHE A 328 15.86 -7.53 1.38
C PHE A 328 16.02 -6.82 0.03
N GLU A 329 17.19 -6.22 -0.19
CA GLU A 329 17.50 -5.48 -1.41
C GLU A 329 17.35 -6.35 -2.66
N ARG A 330 17.86 -7.60 -2.62
CA ARG A 330 17.74 -8.53 -3.75
C ARG A 330 16.29 -8.84 -4.08
N CYS A 331 15.48 -9.24 -3.10
CA CYS A 331 14.09 -9.59 -3.32
C CYS A 331 13.27 -8.39 -3.84
N ILE A 332 13.45 -7.20 -3.24
CA ILE A 332 12.75 -5.99 -3.68
C ILE A 332 13.18 -5.61 -5.10
N THR A 333 14.48 -5.63 -5.40
CA THR A 333 14.98 -5.35 -6.74
C THR A 333 14.43 -6.33 -7.78
N GLU A 334 14.41 -7.64 -7.49
CA GLU A 334 13.86 -8.65 -8.40
C GLU A 334 12.36 -8.48 -8.68
N ILE A 335 11.58 -8.09 -7.67
CA ILE A 335 10.14 -7.81 -7.79
C ILE A 335 9.91 -6.52 -8.58
N THR A 336 10.59 -5.43 -8.21
CA THR A 336 10.54 -4.16 -8.93
C THR A 336 10.88 -4.35 -10.40
N MET A 337 11.92 -5.12 -10.73
CA MET A 337 12.31 -5.35 -12.12
C MET A 337 11.32 -6.20 -12.94
N GLN A 338 10.28 -6.78 -12.35
CA GLN A 338 9.17 -7.35 -13.12
C GLN A 338 8.28 -6.27 -13.75
N GLY A 339 8.33 -5.03 -13.28
CA GLY A 339 7.41 -3.98 -13.70
C GLY A 339 5.97 -4.27 -13.26
N GLY A 340 5.00 -3.79 -14.02
CA GLY A 340 3.59 -3.91 -13.67
C GLY A 340 3.23 -3.04 -12.48
N ASP A 341 2.55 -3.61 -11.49
CA ASP A 341 2.16 -2.94 -10.24
C ASP A 341 3.31 -2.99 -9.21
N ALA A 342 4.47 -2.50 -9.62
CA ALA A 342 5.74 -2.78 -8.96
C ALA A 342 5.85 -2.18 -7.56
N ASP A 343 5.32 -0.98 -7.33
CA ASP A 343 5.21 -0.35 -6.02
C ASP A 343 4.41 -1.22 -5.06
N THR A 344 3.18 -1.61 -5.40
CA THR A 344 2.34 -2.45 -4.53
C THR A 344 2.89 -3.84 -4.29
N ASN A 345 3.43 -4.49 -5.33
CA ASN A 345 4.07 -5.80 -5.18
C ASN A 345 5.28 -5.72 -4.23
N ALA A 346 6.09 -4.67 -4.36
CA ALA A 346 7.26 -4.45 -3.52
C ALA A 346 6.89 -3.99 -2.10
N THR A 347 5.83 -3.19 -1.90
CA THR A 347 5.31 -2.80 -0.58
C THR A 347 4.96 -4.01 0.28
N VAL A 348 4.21 -4.96 -0.30
CA VAL A 348 3.76 -6.16 0.42
C VAL A 348 4.94 -7.09 0.72
N ALA A 349 5.84 -7.29 -0.25
CA ALA A 349 7.06 -8.05 -0.03
C ALA A 349 7.97 -7.40 1.02
N GLY A 350 8.14 -6.07 0.95
CA GLY A 350 8.96 -5.28 1.86
C GLY A 350 8.44 -5.33 3.28
N SER A 351 7.13 -5.26 3.48
CA SER A 351 6.53 -5.40 4.80
C SER A 351 6.79 -6.76 5.44
N LEU A 352 6.65 -7.85 4.66
CA LEU A 352 6.92 -9.22 5.15
C LEU A 352 8.41 -9.46 5.43
N LEU A 353 9.28 -9.02 4.52
CA LEU A 353 10.73 -9.11 4.70
C LEU A 353 11.20 -8.29 5.89
N GLY A 354 10.72 -7.05 6.02
CA GLY A 354 11.05 -6.16 7.11
C GLY A 354 10.55 -6.66 8.46
N ALA A 355 9.37 -7.27 8.53
CA ALA A 355 8.89 -7.96 9.72
C ALA A 355 9.85 -9.09 10.14
N TYR A 356 10.31 -9.90 9.18
CA TYR A 356 11.15 -11.07 9.42
C TYR A 356 12.59 -10.68 9.78
N LEU A 357 13.18 -9.75 9.03
CA LEU A 357 14.56 -9.29 9.12
C LEU A 357 14.79 -8.17 10.13
N THR A 358 13.72 -7.50 10.60
CA THR A 358 13.72 -6.28 11.41
C THR A 358 14.29 -5.05 10.69
N ASP A 359 14.20 -3.89 11.35
CA ASP A 359 14.86 -2.64 10.96
C ASP A 359 16.37 -2.81 10.64
N THR A 360 17.09 -3.69 11.34
CA THR A 360 18.52 -3.95 11.07
C THR A 360 18.84 -4.76 9.83
N GLY A 361 17.85 -5.43 9.23
CA GLY A 361 18.07 -6.17 8.00
C GLY A 361 17.69 -5.39 6.74
N LEU A 362 17.29 -4.13 6.88
CA LEU A 362 16.98 -3.22 5.78
C LEU A 362 18.27 -2.58 5.24
N PRO A 363 18.33 -2.20 3.94
CA PRO A 363 19.52 -1.55 3.38
C PRO A 363 19.71 -0.14 3.97
N ASP A 364 20.84 0.09 4.65
CA ASP A 364 21.13 1.36 5.34
C ASP A 364 21.03 2.59 4.42
N ASP A 365 21.50 2.46 3.18
CA ASP A 365 21.46 3.55 2.20
C ASP A 365 20.03 3.88 1.77
N TRP A 366 19.15 2.87 1.68
CA TRP A 366 17.74 3.11 1.38
C TRP A 366 17.03 3.75 2.58
N VAL A 367 17.23 3.21 3.79
CA VAL A 367 16.63 3.77 5.01
C VAL A 367 17.04 5.22 5.23
N ARG A 368 18.33 5.55 5.02
CA ARG A 368 18.87 6.90 5.22
C ARG A 368 18.23 7.94 4.31
N HIS A 369 17.90 7.56 3.08
CA HIS A 369 17.40 8.48 2.05
C HIS A 369 15.90 8.39 1.84
N LEU A 370 15.20 7.46 2.49
CA LEU A 370 13.75 7.37 2.46
C LEU A 370 13.13 8.66 3.03
N ARG A 371 12.42 9.40 2.18
CA ARG A 371 11.73 10.63 2.58
C ARG A 371 10.72 10.29 3.68
N HIS A 372 10.74 11.03 4.79
CA HIS A 372 9.91 10.79 5.99
C HIS A 372 10.15 9.44 6.71
N GLY A 373 11.18 8.67 6.35
CA GLY A 373 11.54 7.42 7.03
C GLY A 373 11.72 7.57 8.55
N PRO A 374 12.46 8.57 9.06
CA PRO A 374 12.59 8.81 10.50
C PRO A 374 11.25 9.03 11.21
N TRP A 375 10.34 9.80 10.61
CA TRP A 375 9.00 10.07 11.18
C TRP A 375 8.17 8.78 11.27
N LEU A 376 8.22 7.94 10.25
CA LEU A 376 7.51 6.65 10.25
C LEU A 376 8.09 5.71 11.32
N ALA A 377 9.41 5.67 11.45
CA ALA A 377 10.07 4.86 12.47
C ALA A 377 9.71 5.31 13.89
N GLU A 378 9.66 6.63 14.14
CA GLU A 378 9.25 7.22 15.41
C GLU A 378 7.78 6.90 15.74
N ASN A 379 6.86 7.05 14.79
CA ASN A 379 5.45 6.69 15.00
C ASN A 379 5.25 5.18 15.30
N MET A 380 6.08 4.30 14.72
CA MET A 380 6.10 2.89 15.11
C MET A 380 6.68 2.65 16.51
N GLN A 381 7.57 3.51 17.00
CA GLN A 381 8.01 3.50 18.40
C GLN A 381 6.87 3.95 19.33
N CYS A 382 6.12 4.99 18.95
CA CYS A 382 4.92 5.41 19.68
C CYS A 382 3.89 4.28 19.80
N ALA A 383 3.61 3.56 18.71
CA ALA A 383 2.76 2.36 18.74
C ALA A 383 3.34 1.28 19.67
N GLY A 384 4.66 1.13 19.67
CA GLY A 384 5.40 0.27 20.58
C GLY A 384 5.19 0.58 22.06
N SER A 385 5.29 1.87 22.42
CA SER A 385 5.04 2.37 23.77
C SER A 385 3.63 2.00 24.24
N LEU A 386 2.62 2.20 23.39
CA LEU A 386 1.23 1.83 23.69
C LEU A 386 1.01 0.33 23.85
N LEU A 387 1.82 -0.50 23.18
CA LEU A 387 1.80 -1.97 23.30
C LEU A 387 2.68 -2.49 24.45
N GLY A 388 3.31 -1.60 25.23
CA GLY A 388 4.11 -1.94 26.40
C GLY A 388 5.55 -2.33 26.09
N PHE A 389 6.10 -1.96 24.94
CA PHE A 389 7.51 -2.22 24.58
C PHE A 389 8.49 -1.15 25.08
N GLY A 390 8.03 -0.27 25.98
CA GLY A 390 8.81 0.79 26.61
C GLY A 390 8.71 2.13 25.88
N GLY A 391 9.04 3.21 26.59
CA GLY A 391 8.76 4.57 26.16
C GLY A 391 7.45 5.11 26.74
N ASP A 392 7.31 6.44 26.74
CA ASP A 392 6.09 7.14 27.13
C ASP A 392 5.55 7.85 25.88
N TYR A 393 4.28 7.61 25.55
CA TYR A 393 3.61 8.27 24.44
C TYR A 393 2.16 8.58 24.83
N ASP A 394 1.75 9.84 24.65
CA ASP A 394 0.40 10.32 24.90
C ASP A 394 -0.21 10.83 23.58
N PRO A 395 -1.10 10.05 22.94
CA PRO A 395 -1.73 10.44 21.68
C PRO A 395 -2.55 11.74 21.77
N SER A 396 -3.01 12.14 22.97
CA SER A 396 -3.78 13.38 23.12
C SER A 396 -2.94 14.64 22.93
N SER A 397 -1.61 14.50 23.01
CA SER A 397 -0.64 15.57 22.78
C SER A 397 -0.07 15.59 21.36
N ASP A 398 -0.38 14.58 20.54
CA ASP A 398 0.13 14.45 19.18
C ASP A 398 -0.91 14.93 18.16
N PRO A 399 -0.71 16.09 17.50
CA PRO A 399 -1.63 16.56 16.47
C PRO A 399 -1.67 15.68 15.22
N ASP A 400 -0.62 14.89 14.94
CA ASP A 400 -0.54 14.07 13.74
C ASP A 400 -1.58 12.92 13.75
N VAL A 401 -2.05 12.50 14.93
CA VAL A 401 -3.08 11.44 15.03
C VAL A 401 -4.48 11.94 14.67
N LEU A 402 -4.70 13.25 14.57
CA LEU A 402 -5.97 13.80 14.11
C LEU A 402 -6.20 13.48 12.63
N ILE A 403 -7.47 13.40 12.21
CA ILE A 403 -7.82 13.10 10.80
C ILE A 403 -7.18 14.11 9.83
N ASP A 404 -7.08 15.37 10.25
CA ASP A 404 -6.49 16.47 9.48
C ASP A 404 -5.01 16.74 9.82
N GLY A 405 -4.38 15.85 10.60
CA GLY A 405 -3.01 16.00 11.09
C GLY A 405 -2.75 17.30 11.85
N GLY A 406 -3.80 17.89 12.46
CA GLY A 406 -3.72 19.16 13.20
C GLY A 406 -3.48 20.40 12.33
N LYS A 407 -3.60 20.28 11.00
CA LYS A 407 -3.35 21.38 10.06
C LYS A 407 -4.60 21.84 9.30
N GLY A 408 -5.77 21.26 9.58
CA GLY A 408 -7.00 21.54 8.84
C GLY A 408 -7.00 20.98 7.41
N ALA A 409 -8.20 21.00 6.82
CA ALA A 409 -8.41 20.71 5.40
C ALA A 409 -7.84 21.84 4.52
N PHE A 410 -7.43 21.50 3.29
CA PHE A 410 -7.07 22.52 2.31
C PHE A 410 -8.31 23.27 1.83
N THR A 411 -8.17 24.58 1.61
CA THR A 411 -9.13 25.29 0.76
C THR A 411 -8.98 24.85 -0.70
N PRO A 412 -10.04 24.95 -1.54
CA PRO A 412 -9.93 24.67 -2.97
C PRO A 412 -8.80 25.46 -3.65
N GLU A 413 -8.59 26.72 -3.26
CA GLU A 413 -7.55 27.59 -3.80
C GLU A 413 -6.14 27.09 -3.44
N GLU A 414 -5.92 26.67 -2.18
CA GLU A 414 -4.64 26.10 -1.75
C GLU A 414 -4.32 24.79 -2.47
N LEU A 415 -5.32 23.92 -2.60
CA LEU A 415 -5.16 22.63 -3.27
C LEU A 415 -4.83 22.81 -4.75
N ASN A 416 -5.56 23.70 -5.46
CA ASN A 416 -5.28 24.02 -6.86
C ASN A 416 -3.87 24.59 -7.03
N ARG A 417 -3.45 25.54 -6.18
CA ARG A 417 -2.09 26.11 -6.23
C ARG A 417 -1.02 25.04 -6.08
N ARG A 418 -1.20 24.10 -5.13
CA ARG A 418 -0.25 23.01 -4.92
C ARG A 418 -0.18 22.05 -6.12
N TYR A 419 -1.31 21.76 -6.75
CA TYR A 419 -1.31 20.98 -8.00
C TYR A 419 -0.60 21.73 -9.13
N ASP A 420 -0.81 23.04 -9.28
CA ASP A 420 -0.10 23.84 -10.28
C ASP A 420 1.42 23.83 -10.05
N GLU A 421 1.85 23.98 -8.79
CA GLU A 421 3.26 23.89 -8.38
C GLU A 421 3.84 22.51 -8.69
N LEU A 422 3.12 21.43 -8.35
CA LEU A 422 3.52 20.07 -8.65
C LEU A 422 3.66 19.85 -10.16
N MET A 423 2.69 20.29 -10.96
CA MET A 423 2.76 20.12 -12.42
C MET A 423 3.91 20.92 -13.04
N CYS A 424 4.26 22.09 -12.49
CA CYS A 424 5.47 22.80 -12.87
C CYS A 424 6.74 21.98 -12.54
N GLU A 425 6.80 21.35 -11.37
CA GLU A 425 7.94 20.51 -10.98
C GLU A 425 8.05 19.24 -11.83
N VAL A 426 6.94 18.57 -12.10
CA VAL A 426 6.87 17.43 -13.03
C VAL A 426 7.43 17.84 -14.40
N GLY A 427 7.01 19.00 -14.90
CA GLY A 427 7.52 19.55 -16.15
C GLY A 427 9.03 19.78 -16.14
N LYS A 428 9.60 20.26 -15.02
CA LYS A 428 11.06 20.42 -14.88
C LYS A 428 11.78 19.08 -14.85
N ARG A 429 11.34 18.14 -14.01
CA ARG A 429 11.97 16.82 -13.82
C ARG A 429 11.99 16.00 -15.12
N VAL A 430 10.90 16.07 -15.91
CA VAL A 430 10.80 15.36 -17.19
C VAL A 430 11.66 16.03 -18.29
N ASN A 431 11.85 17.34 -18.23
CA ASN A 431 12.57 18.10 -19.27
C ASN A 431 14.00 18.48 -18.89
N ASP A 432 14.47 18.20 -17.67
CA ASP A 432 15.86 18.43 -17.27
C ASP A 432 16.80 17.61 -18.15
N GLY A 433 17.46 18.29 -19.10
CA GLY A 433 18.32 17.68 -20.12
C GLY A 433 17.79 17.76 -21.57
N LEU A 434 16.55 18.21 -21.77
CA LEU A 434 15.98 18.49 -23.10
C LEU A 434 15.84 20.02 -23.29
N PRO A 435 16.26 20.58 -24.45
CA PRO A 435 15.97 21.98 -24.73
C PRO A 435 14.45 22.19 -24.76
N LEU A 436 13.95 23.12 -23.94
CA LEU A 436 12.56 23.55 -23.98
C LEU A 436 12.18 23.92 -25.42
N PRO A 437 11.10 23.36 -26.00
CA PRO A 437 10.64 23.80 -27.31
C PRO A 437 10.11 25.24 -27.18
N GLY A 438 10.93 26.21 -27.59
CA GLY A 438 10.55 27.62 -27.58
C GLY A 438 11.66 28.63 -27.30
N SER A 439 12.86 28.22 -26.86
CA SER A 439 13.99 29.14 -26.69
C SER A 439 14.81 29.33 -27.98
N HIS A 440 14.14 29.66 -29.09
CA HIS A 440 14.82 30.31 -30.20
C HIS A 440 14.77 31.82 -29.99
N GLY A 441 15.95 32.42 -29.90
CA GLY A 441 16.16 33.84 -29.70
C GLY A 441 15.42 34.71 -30.72
N SER A 442 14.92 35.83 -30.20
CA SER A 442 14.65 37.10 -30.88
C SER A 442 14.68 37.10 -32.41
N GLY A 443 13.51 36.96 -33.01
CA GLY A 443 13.25 37.29 -34.41
C GLY A 443 11.84 37.83 -34.54
N SER A 444 11.72 39.14 -34.74
CA SER A 444 10.45 39.84 -34.89
C SER A 444 9.64 39.32 -36.09
N LYS A 445 8.33 39.09 -35.89
CA LYS A 445 7.22 39.54 -36.76
C LYS A 445 5.87 39.07 -36.22
N GLY A 446 4.92 40.01 -36.17
CA GLY A 446 3.61 39.82 -35.57
C GLY A 446 2.64 38.95 -36.37
N GLY A 447 1.59 38.51 -35.69
CA GLY A 447 0.45 37.80 -36.25
C GLY A 447 -0.56 37.45 -35.16
N LYS A 448 -1.83 37.71 -35.45
CA LYS A 448 -2.99 37.76 -34.54
C LYS A 448 -3.37 36.46 -33.83
N SER A 449 -4.10 36.65 -32.73
CA SER A 449 -4.92 35.73 -31.93
C SER A 449 -5.75 34.68 -32.70
N GLU A 450 -5.90 33.48 -32.15
CA GLU A 450 -7.18 32.98 -31.59
C GLU A 450 -7.07 31.56 -30.99
N LYS A 451 -7.62 31.44 -29.77
CA LYS A 451 -8.32 30.30 -29.14
C LYS A 451 -7.51 29.10 -28.65
N ASP A 452 -7.25 29.17 -27.34
CA ASP A 452 -6.88 28.09 -26.44
C ASP A 452 -7.89 26.93 -26.46
N GLY A 453 -7.41 25.75 -26.87
CA GLY A 453 -8.02 24.46 -26.57
C GLY A 453 -7.40 23.93 -25.29
N CYS A 454 -8.20 23.90 -24.22
CA CYS A 454 -7.89 23.21 -22.97
C CYS A 454 -7.71 21.71 -23.25
N ILE A 455 -6.48 21.19 -23.14
CA ILE A 455 -6.21 19.75 -23.13
C ILE A 455 -6.18 19.33 -21.66
N MET A 456 -7.34 18.88 -21.19
CA MET A 456 -7.50 18.13 -19.95
C MET A 456 -6.72 16.81 -20.06
N CYS A 457 -5.83 16.52 -19.12
CA CYS A 457 -5.20 15.20 -18.90
C CYS A 457 -4.98 14.94 -17.43
#